data_AF-A0A5K0WV94-F1
#
_entry.id   AF-A0A5K0WV94-F1
#
_cell.length_a   1.000
_cell.length_b   1.000
_cell.length_c   1.000
_cell.angle_alpha   90.00
_cell.angle_beta   90.00
_cell.angle_gamma   90.00
#
_symmetry.space_group_name_H-M   'P 1'
#
loop_
_entity.id
_entity.type
_entity.pdbx_description
1 polymer ?
#
loop_
_entity_poly.entity_id
_entity_poly.type
_entity_poly.pdbx_seq_one_letter_code
_entity_poly.pdbx_strand_id
1 'polypeptide(L)'
;AFLIGICLPMYAVHTSDIQWNTWDNVATFVCAVGIIIAYFADTQLHAFVKRNRVFRDLGVPVVPTLETGLWRYSRHPNYFGEQLWWWGLVIFGWNTGKGWTLIGSLLNSLCLAYSTALVEERMMSQASRAKKYKLYKETTSVWVPWFKYVPRTEDKRT
;
A
#
# COMPACT_ATOMS: atom_id res chain seq x y z
N ALA A 1 5.13 22.42 3.35
CA ALA A 1 4.97 21.80 4.69
C ALA A 1 5.17 20.27 4.64
N PHE A 2 4.37 19.53 3.88
CA PHE A 2 4.47 18.04 3.80
C PHE A 2 5.84 17.53 3.34
N LEU A 3 6.43 18.14 2.30
CA LEU A 3 7.76 17.79 1.78
C LEU A 3 8.91 18.05 2.76
N ILE A 4 8.78 19.08 3.62
CA ILE A 4 9.78 19.36 4.67
C ILE A 4 9.70 18.27 5.75
N GLY A 5 8.49 17.81 6.08
CA GLY A 5 8.21 16.65 6.94
C GLY A 5 8.90 15.37 6.46
N ILE A 6 8.82 15.08 5.15
CA ILE A 6 9.37 13.87 4.53
C ILE A 6 10.91 13.86 4.58
N CYS A 7 11.57 15.02 4.45
CA CYS A 7 13.03 15.12 4.41
C CYS A 7 13.70 15.24 5.79
N LEU A 8 12.92 15.47 6.86
CA LEU A 8 13.43 15.63 8.23
C LEU A 8 14.21 14.41 8.77
N PRO A 9 13.81 13.15 8.50
CA PRO A 9 14.61 11.98 8.85
C PRO A 9 15.97 11.95 8.13
N MET A 10 16.01 12.33 6.84
CA MET A 10 17.27 12.40 6.08
C MET A 10 18.20 13.49 6.62
N TYR A 11 17.64 14.65 6.99
CA TYR A 11 18.39 15.71 7.67
C TYR A 11 18.93 15.24 9.03
N ALA A 12 18.14 14.51 9.79
CA ALA A 12 18.52 13.99 11.09
C ALA A 12 19.64 12.95 11.03
N VAL A 13 19.72 12.17 9.95
CA VAL A 13 20.80 11.20 9.65
C VAL A 13 22.05 11.91 9.12
N HIS A 14 21.89 12.93 8.27
CA HIS A 14 23.02 13.71 7.76
C HIS A 14 23.74 14.50 8.86
N THR A 15 23.02 14.92 9.90
CA THR A 15 23.55 15.70 11.02
C THR A 15 24.05 14.84 12.19
N SER A 16 23.99 13.51 12.09
CA SER A 16 24.47 12.61 13.15
C SER A 16 25.86 12.07 12.86
N ASP A 17 26.77 12.18 13.83
CA ASP A 17 28.13 11.63 13.78
C ASP A 17 28.20 10.11 14.06
N ILE A 18 27.06 9.43 14.03
CA ILE A 18 26.96 8.00 14.29
C ILE A 18 27.45 7.25 13.04
N GLN A 19 28.46 6.39 13.22
CA GLN A 19 28.95 5.54 12.14
C GLN A 19 27.87 4.55 11.70
N TRP A 20 27.85 4.24 10.39
CA TRP A 20 26.90 3.30 9.79
C TRP A 20 26.89 1.96 10.51
N ASN A 21 25.71 1.53 10.96
CA ASN A 21 25.50 0.33 11.77
C ASN A 21 24.59 -0.68 11.04
N THR A 22 24.46 -1.88 11.62
CA THR A 22 23.59 -2.96 11.13
C THR A 22 22.13 -2.52 11.02
N TRP A 23 21.65 -1.65 11.91
CA TRP A 23 20.29 -1.08 11.85
C TRP A 23 20.06 -0.22 10.61
N ASP A 24 21.09 0.47 10.12
CA ASP A 24 20.99 1.27 8.89
C ASP A 24 20.87 0.36 7.66
N ASN A 25 21.52 -0.81 7.67
CA ASN A 25 21.31 -1.83 6.64
C ASN A 25 19.87 -2.38 6.66
N VAL A 26 19.33 -2.68 7.85
CA VAL A 26 17.94 -3.16 8.00
C VAL A 26 16.96 -2.10 7.52
N ALA A 27 17.14 -0.84 7.94
CA ALA A 27 16.29 0.27 7.52
C ALA A 27 16.35 0.49 6.00
N THR A 28 17.56 0.47 5.42
CA THR A 28 17.76 0.57 3.96
C THR A 28 17.04 -0.55 3.23
N PHE A 29 17.17 -1.79 3.70
CA PHE A 29 16.51 -2.94 3.10
C PHE A 29 14.98 -2.80 3.13
N VAL A 30 14.41 -2.43 4.28
CA VAL A 30 12.97 -2.21 4.44
C VAL A 30 12.47 -1.11 3.51
N CYS A 31 13.19 0.01 3.42
CA CYS A 31 12.88 1.10 2.50
C CYS A 31 12.93 0.66 1.03
N ALA A 32 13.98 -0.07 0.63
CA ALA A 32 14.14 -0.55 -0.73
C ALA A 32 13.02 -1.52 -1.13
N VAL A 33 12.67 -2.46 -0.25
CA VAL A 33 11.53 -3.37 -0.46
C VAL A 33 10.22 -2.58 -0.59
N GLY A 34 10.00 -1.57 0.26
CA GLY A 34 8.84 -0.68 0.19
C GLY A 34 8.71 0.01 -1.17
N ILE A 35 9.79 0.61 -1.66
CA ILE A 35 9.84 1.26 -2.99
C ILE A 35 9.55 0.26 -4.11
N ILE A 36 10.18 -0.92 -4.06
CA ILE A 36 10.01 -1.94 -5.11
C ILE A 36 8.54 -2.39 -5.18
N ILE A 37 7.92 -2.68 -4.02
CA ILE A 37 6.51 -3.06 -3.96
C ILE A 37 5.62 -1.95 -4.50
N ALA A 38 5.83 -0.70 -4.06
CA ALA A 38 5.04 0.45 -4.52
C ALA A 38 5.17 0.65 -6.04
N TYR A 39 6.39 0.61 -6.57
CA TYR A 39 6.68 0.76 -8.00
C TYR A 39 5.94 -0.29 -8.85
N PHE A 40 6.04 -1.57 -8.49
CA PHE A 40 5.37 -2.63 -9.22
C PHE A 40 3.83 -2.54 -9.08
N ALA A 41 3.33 -2.22 -7.89
CA ALA A 41 1.89 -2.07 -7.65
C ALA A 41 1.29 -0.94 -8.48
N ASP A 42 1.93 0.22 -8.51
CA ASP A 42 1.47 1.39 -9.26
C ASP A 42 1.60 1.17 -10.77
N THR A 43 2.66 0.50 -11.23
CA THR A 43 2.81 0.13 -12.65
C THR A 43 1.67 -0.80 -13.09
N GLN A 44 1.34 -1.81 -12.28
CA GLN A 44 0.21 -2.72 -12.54
C GLN A 44 -1.13 -1.96 -12.57
N LEU A 45 -1.35 -1.05 -11.61
CA LEU A 45 -2.57 -0.24 -11.55
C LEU A 45 -2.69 0.70 -12.73
N HIS A 46 -1.59 1.38 -13.10
CA HIS A 46 -1.56 2.31 -14.22
C HIS A 46 -1.88 1.60 -15.55
N ALA A 47 -1.26 0.44 -15.79
CA ALA A 47 -1.54 -0.38 -16.97
C ALA A 47 -3.01 -0.83 -17.01
N PHE A 48 -3.58 -1.25 -15.86
CA PHE A 48 -4.98 -1.63 -15.76
C PHE A 48 -5.94 -0.47 -16.05
N VAL A 49 -5.71 0.70 -15.46
CA VAL A 49 -6.51 1.91 -15.69
C VAL A 49 -6.43 2.33 -17.15
N LYS A 50 -5.23 2.33 -17.75
CA LYS A 50 -5.03 2.65 -19.16
C LYS A 50 -5.81 1.69 -20.07
N ARG A 51 -5.72 0.37 -19.82
CA ARG A 51 -6.48 -0.64 -20.58
C ARG A 51 -7.99 -0.43 -20.48
N ASN A 52 -8.49 -0.16 -19.28
CA ASN A 52 -9.93 0.08 -19.06
C ASN A 52 -10.43 1.38 -19.71
N ARG A 53 -9.58 2.41 -19.83
CA ARG A 53 -9.93 3.61 -20.60
C ARG A 53 -10.14 3.26 -22.08
N VAL A 54 -9.21 2.52 -22.67
CA VAL A 54 -9.31 2.07 -24.08
C VAL A 54 -10.56 1.22 -24.31
N PHE A 55 -10.87 0.27 -23.42
CA PHE A 55 -12.09 -0.55 -23.55
C PHE A 55 -13.37 0.28 -23.52
N ARG A 56 -13.43 1.29 -22.64
CA ARG A 56 -14.56 2.20 -22.59
C ARG A 56 -14.70 3.01 -23.88
N ASP A 57 -13.59 3.50 -24.43
CA ASP A 57 -13.59 4.28 -25.67
C ASP A 57 -14.02 3.42 -26.88
N LEU A 58 -13.77 2.11 -26.84
CA LEU A 58 -14.20 1.12 -27.84
C LEU A 58 -15.60 0.53 -27.58
N GLY A 59 -16.30 0.94 -26.53
CA GLY A 59 -17.62 0.38 -26.16
C GLY A 59 -17.59 -1.06 -25.63
N VAL A 60 -16.41 -1.59 -25.30
CA VAL A 60 -16.22 -2.95 -24.76
C VAL A 60 -16.41 -2.93 -23.23
N PRO A 61 -17.02 -3.97 -22.62
CA PRO A 61 -17.17 -4.06 -21.17
C PRO A 61 -15.82 -3.95 -20.43
N VAL A 62 -15.71 -3.00 -19.51
CA VAL A 62 -14.50 -2.78 -18.70
C VAL A 62 -14.34 -3.85 -17.62
N VAL A 63 -13.09 -4.14 -17.25
CA VAL A 63 -12.82 -5.03 -16.12
C VAL A 63 -13.00 -4.25 -14.80
N PRO A 64 -13.80 -4.73 -13.85
CA PRO A 64 -14.18 -3.96 -12.67
C PRO A 64 -13.09 -3.91 -11.59
N THR A 65 -12.28 -4.96 -11.46
CA THR A 65 -11.27 -5.12 -10.39
C THR A 65 -9.96 -5.67 -10.97
N LEU A 66 -8.84 -5.24 -10.38
CA LEU A 66 -7.51 -5.77 -10.67
C LEU A 66 -7.18 -6.82 -9.60
N GLU A 67 -7.14 -8.10 -9.98
CA GLU A 67 -6.96 -9.23 -9.05
C GLU A 67 -5.72 -10.09 -9.38
N THR A 68 -4.78 -9.51 -10.12
CA THR A 68 -3.58 -10.17 -10.65
C THR A 68 -2.31 -9.48 -10.16
N GLY A 69 -1.18 -10.19 -10.17
CA GLY A 69 0.08 -9.64 -9.68
C GLY A 69 0.04 -9.39 -8.16
N LEU A 70 0.54 -8.24 -7.71
CA LEU A 70 0.57 -7.88 -6.29
C LEU A 70 -0.84 -7.65 -5.73
N TRP A 71 -1.75 -7.18 -6.58
CA TRP A 71 -3.17 -6.99 -6.27
C TRP A 71 -3.92 -8.30 -6.06
N ARG A 72 -3.29 -9.46 -6.27
CA ARG A 72 -3.88 -10.74 -5.86
C ARG A 72 -3.81 -10.95 -4.34
N TYR A 73 -2.79 -10.38 -3.69
CA TYR A 73 -2.44 -10.65 -2.29
C TYR A 73 -2.87 -9.53 -1.34
N SER A 74 -2.99 -8.30 -1.85
CA SER A 74 -3.45 -7.14 -1.09
C SER A 74 -4.32 -6.26 -1.96
N ARG A 75 -5.32 -5.61 -1.36
CA ARG A 75 -6.19 -4.64 -2.04
C ARG A 75 -5.49 -3.31 -2.28
N HIS A 76 -4.47 -2.97 -1.47
CA HIS A 76 -3.68 -1.75 -1.61
C HIS A 76 -2.18 -2.06 -1.42
N PRO A 77 -1.57 -2.82 -2.34
CA PRO A 77 -0.16 -3.21 -2.21
C PRO A 77 0.78 -2.00 -2.30
N ASN A 78 0.38 -0.94 -3.01
CA ASN A 78 1.12 0.32 -3.06
C ASN A 78 1.17 1.02 -1.70
N TYR A 79 0.06 1.06 -0.96
CA TYR A 79 0.02 1.64 0.38
C TYR A 79 0.85 0.83 1.37
N PHE A 80 0.92 -0.49 1.21
CA PHE A 80 1.83 -1.32 1.98
C PHE A 80 3.30 -0.96 1.71
N GLY A 81 3.68 -0.75 0.45
CA GLY A 81 5.02 -0.28 0.08
C GLY A 81 5.34 1.08 0.69
N GLU A 82 4.39 2.02 0.67
CA GLU A 82 4.53 3.33 1.30
C GLU A 82 4.70 3.21 2.84
N GLN A 83 3.94 2.32 3.48
CA GLN A 83 4.09 2.06 4.90
C GLN A 83 5.47 1.48 5.23
N LEU A 84 5.98 0.52 4.46
CA LEU A 84 7.33 0.00 4.64
C LEU A 84 8.39 1.10 4.53
N TRP A 85 8.24 2.01 3.56
CA TRP A 85 9.13 3.17 3.43
C TRP A 85 9.14 4.02 4.70
N TRP A 86 7.97 4.42 5.20
CA TRP A 86 7.86 5.26 6.40
C TRP A 86 8.32 4.57 7.67
N TRP A 87 8.04 3.28 7.82
CA TRP A 87 8.53 2.51 8.96
C TRP A 87 10.03 2.22 8.87
N GLY A 88 10.61 2.14 7.66
CA GLY A 88 12.06 2.12 7.46
C GLY A 88 12.74 3.39 7.95
N LEU A 89 12.16 4.57 7.68
CA LEU A 89 12.65 5.86 8.20
C LEU A 89 12.59 5.95 9.74
N VAL A 90 11.63 5.29 10.37
CA VAL A 90 11.58 5.16 11.83
C VAL A 90 12.77 4.37 12.36
N ILE A 91 13.14 3.27 11.70
CA ILE A 91 14.28 2.43 12.11
C ILE A 91 15.58 3.26 12.06
N PHE A 92 15.76 4.08 11.02
CA PHE A 92 16.87 5.05 10.98
C PHE A 92 16.82 6.04 12.16
N GLY A 93 15.67 6.67 12.42
CA GLY A 93 15.51 7.63 13.50
C GLY A 93 15.74 7.03 14.89
N TRP A 94 15.29 5.80 15.11
CA TRP A 94 15.50 5.04 16.34
C TRP A 94 16.99 4.79 16.60
N ASN A 95 17.75 4.41 15.56
CA ASN A 95 19.20 4.21 15.66
C ASN A 95 19.94 5.49 16.11
N THR A 96 19.42 6.67 15.76
CA THR A 96 19.99 7.97 16.17
C THR A 96 19.50 8.48 17.54
N GLY A 97 18.69 7.69 18.27
CA GLY A 97 18.08 8.09 19.55
C GLY A 97 16.92 9.09 19.41
N LYS A 98 16.49 9.39 18.18
CA LYS A 98 15.44 10.36 17.86
C LYS A 98 14.08 9.68 17.73
N GLY A 99 13.57 9.11 18.83
CA GLY A 99 12.31 8.36 18.85
C GLY A 99 11.06 9.15 18.44
N TRP A 100 11.12 10.50 18.40
CA TRP A 100 10.03 11.35 17.91
C TRP A 100 9.68 11.10 16.43
N THR A 101 10.58 10.48 15.65
CA THR A 101 10.33 10.11 14.24
C THR A 101 9.16 9.13 14.08
N LEU A 102 8.80 8.39 15.14
CA LEU A 102 7.61 7.54 15.19
C LEU A 102 6.30 8.30 14.92
N ILE A 103 6.21 9.55 15.38
CA ILE A 103 4.97 10.35 15.29
C ILE A 103 4.61 10.59 13.82
N GLY A 104 5.60 10.89 12.98
CA GLY A 104 5.39 11.12 11.55
C GLY A 104 4.83 9.88 10.84
N SER A 105 5.43 8.71 11.06
CA SER A 105 4.98 7.47 10.44
C SER A 105 3.64 6.98 10.97
N LEU A 106 3.33 7.22 12.24
CA LEU A 106 1.99 6.96 12.80
C LEU A 106 0.93 7.86 12.16
N LEU A 107 1.18 9.16 12.03
CA LEU A 107 0.27 10.08 11.34
C LEU A 107 0.08 9.70 9.88
N ASN A 108 1.14 9.31 9.16
CA ASN A 108 1.04 8.83 7.79
C ASN A 108 0.19 7.55 7.71
N SER A 109 0.39 6.62 8.63
CA SER A 109 -0.39 5.38 8.73
C SER A 109 -1.88 5.65 8.91
N LEU A 110 -2.24 6.62 9.76
CA LEU A 110 -3.62 7.04 9.99
C LEU A 110 -4.21 7.72 8.75
N CYS A 111 -3.44 8.57 8.07
CA CYS A 111 -3.87 9.21 6.83
C CYS A 111 -4.16 8.17 5.75
N LEU A 112 -3.26 7.18 5.57
CA LEU A 112 -3.48 6.08 4.64
C LEU A 112 -4.66 5.18 5.03
N ALA A 113 -4.91 4.97 6.33
CA ALA A 113 -6.13 4.29 6.82
C ALA A 113 -7.39 4.99 6.33
N TYR A 114 -7.42 6.31 6.51
CA TYR A 114 -8.53 7.14 6.08
C TYR A 114 -8.70 7.15 4.56
N SER A 115 -7.62 7.35 3.80
CA SER A 115 -7.63 7.30 2.34
C SER A 115 -8.07 5.93 1.81
N THR A 116 -7.68 4.84 2.47
CA THR A 116 -8.13 3.48 2.13
C THR A 116 -9.64 3.36 2.30
N ALA A 117 -10.19 3.80 3.43
CA ALA A 117 -11.63 3.75 3.69
C ALA A 117 -12.43 4.51 2.62
N LEU A 118 -11.99 5.71 2.26
CA LEU A 118 -12.62 6.52 1.21
C LEU A 118 -12.59 5.84 -0.18
N VAL A 119 -11.46 5.23 -0.54
CA VAL A 119 -11.34 4.52 -1.82
C VAL A 119 -12.25 3.29 -1.84
N GLU A 120 -12.29 2.51 -0.77
CA GLU A 120 -13.16 1.34 -0.67
C GLU A 120 -14.64 1.73 -0.76
N GLU A 121 -15.05 2.79 -0.06
CA GLU A 121 -16.42 3.31 -0.11
C GLU A 121 -16.80 3.74 -1.53
N ARG A 122 -15.89 4.45 -2.22
CA ARG A 122 -16.10 4.86 -3.62
C ARG A 122 -16.20 3.68 -4.58
N MET A 123 -15.46 2.60 -4.34
CA MET A 123 -15.56 1.38 -5.16
C MET A 123 -16.88 0.64 -4.91
N MET A 124 -17.40 0.68 -3.68
CA MET A 124 -18.68 0.09 -3.31
C MET A 124 -19.89 0.89 -3.77
N SER A 125 -19.77 2.22 -3.92
CA SER A 125 -20.88 3.07 -4.41
C SER A 125 -21.16 2.91 -5.91
N GLN A 126 -20.22 2.35 -6.68
CA GLN A 126 -20.41 2.06 -8.10
C GLN A 126 -21.10 0.72 -8.30
N ALA A 127 -22.43 0.73 -8.52
CA ALA A 127 -23.25 -0.48 -8.65
C ALA A 127 -22.71 -1.53 -9.64
N SER A 128 -22.13 -1.10 -10.76
CA SER A 128 -21.53 -1.98 -11.78
C SER A 128 -20.28 -2.71 -11.30
N ARG A 129 -19.56 -2.15 -10.31
CA ARG A 129 -18.33 -2.73 -9.73
C ARG A 129 -18.57 -3.36 -8.35
N ALA A 130 -19.54 -2.88 -7.60
CA ALA A 130 -19.82 -3.26 -6.22
C ALA A 130 -19.99 -4.77 -6.04
N LYS A 131 -20.72 -5.44 -6.95
CA LYS A 131 -20.97 -6.89 -6.85
C LYS A 131 -19.68 -7.72 -6.90
N LYS A 132 -18.76 -7.40 -7.81
CA LYS A 132 -17.46 -8.08 -7.92
C LYS A 132 -16.48 -7.61 -6.84
N TYR A 133 -16.50 -6.32 -6.51
CA TYR A 133 -15.63 -5.77 -5.46
C TYR A 133 -15.95 -6.33 -4.08
N LYS A 134 -17.22 -6.63 -3.78
CA LYS A 134 -17.61 -7.29 -2.52
C LYS A 134 -16.94 -8.66 -2.35
N LEU A 135 -16.96 -9.50 -3.40
CA LEU A 135 -16.27 -10.80 -3.38
C LEU A 135 -14.76 -10.63 -3.22
N TYR A 136 -14.18 -9.63 -3.88
CA TYR A 136 -12.77 -9.32 -3.74
C TYR A 136 -12.43 -8.86 -2.30
N LYS A 137 -13.32 -8.10 -1.66
CA LYS A 137 -13.19 -7.64 -0.27
C LYS A 137 -13.22 -8.79 0.75
N GLU A 138 -13.98 -9.85 0.46
CA GLU A 138 -14.09 -11.03 1.33
C GLU A 138 -12.89 -11.99 1.22
N THR A 139 -12.16 -11.95 0.11
CA THR A 139 -11.09 -12.92 -0.19
C THR A 139 -9.69 -12.36 -0.08
N THR A 140 -9.51 -11.04 -0.09
CA THR A 140 -8.19 -10.39 -0.21
C THR A 140 -7.96 -9.41 0.94
N SER A 141 -6.78 -9.47 1.56
CA SER A 141 -6.38 -8.57 2.66
C SER A 141 -6.32 -7.10 2.22
N VAL A 142 -6.58 -6.16 3.13
CA VAL A 142 -6.59 -4.72 2.84
C VAL A 142 -5.19 -4.21 2.48
N TRP A 143 -4.21 -4.48 3.35
CA TRP A 143 -2.86 -3.88 3.28
C TRP A 143 -1.76 -4.92 3.22
N VAL A 144 -1.69 -5.80 4.22
CA VAL A 144 -0.63 -6.82 4.30
C VAL A 144 -0.85 -7.85 3.19
N PRO A 145 0.14 -8.09 2.31
CA PRO A 145 0.04 -9.14 1.29
C PRO A 145 -0.16 -10.49 1.97
N TRP A 146 -1.34 -11.09 1.78
CA TRP A 146 -1.69 -12.36 2.39
C TRP A 146 -2.36 -13.28 1.37
N PHE A 147 -2.31 -14.59 1.62
CA PHE A 147 -2.94 -15.56 0.74
C PHE A 147 -4.46 -15.36 0.68
N LYS A 148 -5.06 -15.57 -0.50
CA LYS A 148 -6.50 -15.44 -0.68
C LYS A 148 -7.23 -16.37 0.26
N TYR A 149 -8.14 -15.81 1.05
CA TYR A 149 -9.10 -16.60 1.80
C TYR A 149 -10.15 -17.11 0.83
N VAL A 150 -10.30 -18.43 0.72
CA VAL A 150 -11.41 -19.05 -0.01
C VAL A 150 -12.55 -19.19 1.01
N PRO A 151 -13.67 -18.46 0.87
CA PRO A 151 -14.81 -18.65 1.75
C PRO A 151 -15.26 -20.09 1.58
N ARG A 152 -15.37 -20.83 2.69
CA ARG A 152 -15.98 -22.16 2.67
C ARG A 152 -17.40 -21.96 2.11
N THR A 153 -17.66 -22.49 0.93
CA THR A 153 -19.03 -22.61 0.43
C THR A 153 -19.75 -23.50 1.44
N GLU A 154 -20.58 -22.90 2.28
CA GLU A 154 -21.60 -23.67 2.99
C GLU A 154 -22.43 -24.34 1.91
N ASP A 155 -22.22 -25.66 1.79
CA ASP A 155 -23.07 -26.54 1.01
C ASP A 155 -24.46 -26.42 1.62
N LYS A 156 -25.33 -25.59 1.01
CA LYS A 156 -26.75 -25.58 1.32
C LYS A 156 -27.35 -26.88 0.79
N ARG A 157 -27.05 -27.98 1.47
CA ARG A 157 -27.70 -29.28 1.35
C ARG A 157 -28.06 -29.75 2.75
N THR A 158 -29.27 -29.37 3.17
CA THR A 158 -30.25 -30.22 3.88
C THR A 158 -31.51 -29.40 4.06
#